data_AF-K2CCF7-F1
#
_entry.id   AF-K2CCF7-F1
#
_cell.length_a   1.000
_cell.length_b   1.000
_cell.length_c   1.000
_cell.angle_alpha   90.00
_cell.angle_beta   90.00
_cell.angle_gamma   90.00
#
_symmetry.space_group_name_H-M   'P 1'
#
loop_
_entity.id
_entity.type
_entity.pdbx_description
1 polymer ?
#
loop_
_entity_poly.entity_id
_entity_poly.type
_entity_poly.pdbx_seq_one_letter_code
_entity_poly.pdbx_strand_id
1 'polypeptide(L)'
;MQIKLPEFDWNLFIEGKSKRFCTLTYVDSEHYKILEFLGDFGSQYPIADPVKNLIGATYHFRIAATTTPEFAESRLKNKAPAEKKAIFDDMANAIKTAVTKLGSMKIHTQDYDFLLSAINYTFESLRRHLHELKMNNDELFLKYWPHSSLQQVLEEEGVKIE
;
A
#
# COMPACT_ATOMS: atom_id res chain seq x y z
N MET A 1 -21.37 28.50 6.23
CA MET A 1 -21.11 28.19 4.81
C MET A 1 -20.85 26.68 4.73
N GLN A 2 -21.75 25.89 4.14
CA GLN A 2 -21.50 24.45 3.98
C GLN A 2 -20.49 24.27 2.85
N ILE A 3 -19.27 23.85 3.19
CA ILE A 3 -18.27 23.46 2.19
C ILE A 3 -18.80 22.16 1.57
N LYS A 4 -19.13 22.21 0.28
CA LYS A 4 -19.56 21.02 -0.45
C LYS A 4 -18.34 20.14 -0.65
N LEU A 5 -18.33 18.95 -0.05
CA LEU A 5 -17.28 17.98 -0.28
C LEU A 5 -17.23 17.66 -1.79
N PRO A 6 -16.03 17.53 -2.36
CA PRO A 6 -15.91 17.29 -3.79
C PRO A 6 -16.39 15.85 -4.14
N GLU A 7 -16.61 15.54 -5.41
CA GLU A 7 -17.14 14.20 -5.78
C GLU A 7 -16.13 13.08 -5.46
N PHE A 8 -16.60 11.95 -4.93
CA PHE A 8 -15.74 10.80 -4.69
C PHE A 8 -15.21 10.23 -6.01
N ASP A 9 -13.89 10.11 -6.15
CA ASP A 9 -13.25 9.58 -7.35
C ASP A 9 -13.04 8.08 -7.22
N TRP A 10 -13.97 7.32 -7.77
CA TRP A 10 -13.93 5.86 -7.80
C TRP A 10 -12.81 5.27 -8.65
N ASN A 11 -12.15 6.09 -9.48
CA ASN A 11 -11.02 5.66 -10.29
C ASN A 11 -9.69 6.16 -9.71
N LEU A 12 -9.66 6.53 -8.42
CA LEU A 12 -8.50 7.15 -7.76
C LEU A 12 -7.17 6.43 -8.04
N PHE A 13 -7.22 5.10 -8.09
CA PHE A 13 -6.04 4.24 -8.24
C PHE A 13 -5.87 3.68 -9.66
N ILE A 14 -6.66 4.15 -10.63
CA ILE A 14 -6.59 3.70 -12.01
C ILE A 14 -5.94 4.77 -12.88
N GLU A 15 -4.75 4.46 -13.37
CA GLU A 15 -3.98 5.37 -14.22
C GLU A 15 -4.78 5.81 -15.44
N GLY A 16 -4.74 7.11 -15.73
CA GLY A 16 -5.46 7.71 -16.85
C GLY A 16 -6.97 7.82 -16.67
N LYS A 17 -7.54 7.34 -15.55
CA LYS A 17 -8.99 7.43 -15.25
C LYS A 17 -9.31 8.30 -14.04
N SER A 18 -8.38 8.46 -13.08
CA SER A 18 -8.59 9.42 -11.99
C SER A 18 -8.71 10.84 -12.52
N LYS A 19 -9.70 11.58 -12.00
CA LYS A 19 -9.88 13.01 -12.29
C LYS A 19 -9.04 13.91 -11.36
N ARG A 20 -8.33 13.31 -10.39
CA ARG A 20 -7.67 14.03 -9.29
C ARG A 20 -6.17 13.86 -9.31
N PHE A 21 -5.70 12.64 -9.42
CA PHE A 21 -4.28 12.33 -9.36
C PHE A 21 -3.84 11.89 -10.75
N CYS A 22 -2.99 12.72 -11.34
CA CYS A 22 -2.45 12.48 -12.67
C CYS A 22 -1.27 11.52 -12.49
N THR A 23 -1.32 10.40 -13.21
CA THR A 23 -0.34 9.30 -13.16
C THR A 23 -0.27 8.55 -11.82
N LEU A 24 0.05 7.26 -11.88
CA LEU A 24 0.53 6.51 -10.73
C LEU A 24 1.87 7.13 -10.31
N THR A 25 1.90 8.38 -9.83
CA THR A 25 3.14 9.06 -9.50
C THR A 25 3.46 8.82 -8.03
N TYR A 26 4.56 8.12 -7.85
CA TYR A 26 5.02 7.56 -6.59
C TYR A 26 5.70 8.62 -5.72
N VAL A 27 5.16 9.84 -5.66
CA VAL A 27 5.72 10.96 -4.89
C VAL A 27 5.05 11.01 -3.51
N ASP A 28 5.84 11.15 -2.44
CA ASP A 28 5.34 11.14 -1.05
C ASP A 28 4.23 12.19 -0.81
N SER A 29 4.32 13.34 -1.49
CA SER A 29 3.30 14.39 -1.43
C SER A 29 1.94 13.97 -2.00
N GLU A 30 1.90 12.98 -2.89
CA GLU A 30 0.64 12.48 -3.45
C GLU A 30 -0.02 11.44 -2.55
N HIS A 31 0.77 10.60 -1.85
CA HIS A 31 0.22 9.69 -0.84
C HIS A 31 -0.46 10.46 0.29
N TYR A 32 0.13 11.56 0.76
CA TYR A 32 -0.49 12.41 1.78
C TYR A 32 -1.84 12.97 1.32
N LYS A 33 -1.92 13.47 0.07
CA LYS A 33 -3.18 13.98 -0.51
C LYS A 33 -4.24 12.88 -0.68
N ILE A 34 -3.83 11.65 -1.00
CA ILE A 34 -4.74 10.49 -1.05
C ILE A 34 -5.29 10.20 0.35
N LEU A 35 -4.44 10.23 1.39
CA LEU A 35 -4.86 9.98 2.78
C LEU A 35 -5.79 11.06 3.31
N GLU A 36 -5.52 12.33 3.02
CA GLU A 36 -6.43 13.45 3.31
C GLU A 36 -7.77 13.25 2.59
N PHE A 37 -7.72 13.00 1.29
CA PHE A 37 -8.92 12.74 0.48
C PHE A 37 -9.76 11.61 1.09
N LEU A 38 -9.18 10.43 1.35
CA LEU A 38 -9.92 9.32 1.94
C LEU A 38 -10.45 9.64 3.35
N GLY A 39 -9.70 10.44 4.13
CA GLY A 39 -10.12 10.92 5.44
C GLY A 39 -11.37 11.79 5.41
N ASP A 40 -11.48 12.67 4.42
CA ASP A 40 -12.64 13.55 4.23
C ASP A 40 -13.92 12.79 3.85
N PHE A 41 -13.80 11.56 3.34
CA PHE A 41 -14.91 10.73 2.85
C PHE A 41 -15.26 9.54 3.75
N GLY A 42 -14.51 9.26 4.81
CA GLY A 42 -14.69 8.09 5.69
C GLY A 42 -16.11 7.93 6.24
N SER A 43 -16.79 9.02 6.58
CA SER A 43 -18.16 8.97 7.11
C SER A 43 -19.23 8.76 6.04
N GLN A 44 -18.93 8.99 4.76
CA GLN A 44 -19.88 8.89 3.64
C GLN A 44 -19.69 7.63 2.81
N TYR A 45 -18.46 7.13 2.75
CA TYR A 45 -18.07 5.98 1.96
C TYR A 45 -17.38 4.97 2.88
N PRO A 46 -18.09 3.93 3.37
CA PRO A 46 -17.52 2.94 4.29
C PRO A 46 -16.28 2.22 3.76
N ILE A 47 -16.07 2.23 2.44
CA ILE A 47 -14.89 1.65 1.79
C ILE A 47 -13.65 2.56 1.90
N ALA A 48 -13.81 3.84 2.22
CA ALA A 48 -12.69 4.77 2.31
C ALA A 48 -11.76 4.45 3.49
N ASP A 49 -12.28 4.01 4.63
CA ASP A 49 -11.48 3.64 5.82
C ASP A 49 -10.54 2.45 5.59
N PRO A 50 -10.99 1.28 5.09
CA PRO A 50 -10.08 0.16 4.82
C PRO A 50 -9.04 0.52 3.76
N VAL A 51 -9.41 1.31 2.74
CA VAL A 51 -8.47 1.81 1.73
C VAL A 51 -7.47 2.78 2.35
N LYS A 52 -7.90 3.70 3.22
CA LYS A 52 -7.02 4.64 3.93
C LYS A 52 -5.99 3.92 4.78
N ASN A 53 -6.41 2.88 5.50
CA ASN A 53 -5.50 2.07 6.31
C ASN A 53 -4.45 1.36 5.44
N LEU A 54 -4.86 0.80 4.29
CA LEU A 54 -3.96 0.14 3.35
C LEU A 54 -2.93 1.13 2.75
N ILE A 55 -3.39 2.29 2.27
CA ILE A 55 -2.50 3.32 1.71
C ILE A 55 -1.60 3.90 2.80
N GLY A 56 -2.10 4.06 4.03
CA GLY A 56 -1.34 4.58 5.16
C GLY A 56 -0.19 3.65 5.55
N ALA A 57 -0.44 2.35 5.64
CA ALA A 57 0.59 1.35 5.87
C ALA A 57 1.65 1.35 4.75
N THR A 58 1.20 1.45 3.49
CA THR A 58 2.10 1.54 2.32
C THR A 58 3.00 2.77 2.41
N TYR A 59 2.43 3.92 2.76
CA TYR A 59 3.18 5.17 2.92
C TYR A 59 4.22 5.09 4.04
N HIS A 60 3.84 4.59 5.22
CA HIS A 60 4.75 4.41 6.35
C HIS A 60 5.90 3.44 6.03
N PHE A 61 5.60 2.34 5.33
CA PHE A 61 6.62 1.41 4.86
C PHE A 61 7.65 2.12 3.97
N ARG A 62 7.19 2.89 2.97
CA ARG A 62 8.06 3.61 2.03
C ARG A 62 8.94 4.65 2.72
N ILE A 63 8.38 5.46 3.63
CA ILE A 63 9.16 6.44 4.40
C ILE A 63 10.24 5.73 5.21
N ALA A 64 9.87 4.68 5.95
CA ALA A 64 10.79 4.00 6.84
C ALA A 64 11.95 3.34 6.07
N ALA A 65 11.67 2.82 4.87
CA ALA A 65 12.67 2.16 4.02
C ALA A 65 13.59 3.12 3.27
N THR A 66 13.21 4.40 3.10
CA THR A 66 14.00 5.43 2.39
C THR A 66 14.81 6.34 3.31
N THR A 67 14.24 6.73 4.45
CA THR A 67 14.79 7.83 5.27
C THR A 67 15.77 7.37 6.35
N THR A 68 15.86 6.07 6.65
CA THR A 68 16.78 5.58 7.69
C THR A 68 18.14 5.18 7.11
N PRO A 69 19.25 5.84 7.51
CA PRO A 69 20.61 5.43 7.13
C PRO A 69 20.88 3.96 7.47
N GLU A 70 20.20 3.44 8.48
CA GLU A 70 20.22 2.03 8.92
C GLU A 70 19.67 1.05 7.87
N PHE A 71 18.71 1.43 7.01
CA PHE A 71 18.26 0.59 5.88
C PHE A 71 19.34 0.54 4.79
N ALA A 72 19.99 1.67 4.52
CA ALA A 72 21.13 1.75 3.60
C ALA A 72 22.41 1.08 4.15
N GLU A 73 22.60 1.06 5.47
CA GLU A 73 23.73 0.43 6.16
C GLU A 73 23.52 -1.05 6.47
N SER A 74 22.28 -1.49 6.79
CA SER A 74 21.94 -2.92 6.94
C SER A 74 22.17 -3.67 5.63
N ARG A 75 21.94 -3.01 4.48
CA ARG A 75 22.39 -3.48 3.15
C ARG A 75 23.89 -3.77 3.08
N LEU A 76 24.73 -2.98 3.74
CA LEU A 76 26.19 -3.11 3.72
C LEU A 76 26.70 -4.10 4.78
N LYS A 77 26.01 -4.23 5.91
CA LYS A 77 26.47 -4.98 7.10
C LYS A 77 25.84 -6.36 7.29
N ASN A 78 24.99 -6.82 6.35
CA ASN A 78 24.27 -8.09 6.41
C ASN A 78 23.48 -8.34 7.72
N LYS A 79 22.85 -7.32 8.33
CA LYS A 79 22.05 -7.49 9.55
C LYS A 79 20.68 -6.82 9.39
N ALA A 80 19.61 -7.60 9.53
CA ALA A 80 18.26 -7.08 9.59
C ALA A 80 18.01 -6.42 10.96
N PRO A 81 17.64 -5.14 11.04
CA PRO A 81 17.32 -4.51 12.31
C PRO A 81 15.99 -5.10 12.84
N ALA A 82 16.01 -5.68 14.04
CA ALA A 82 14.82 -6.27 14.68
C ALA A 82 13.67 -5.26 14.82
N GLU A 83 14.01 -3.98 14.95
CA GLU A 83 13.10 -2.85 15.11
C GLU A 83 12.24 -2.58 13.87
N LYS A 84 12.62 -3.10 12.69
CA LYS A 84 11.85 -2.92 11.46
C LYS A 84 10.78 -4.00 11.26
N LYS A 85 10.81 -5.10 12.03
CA LYS A 85 9.83 -6.19 11.93
C LYS A 85 8.39 -5.70 12.10
N ALA A 86 8.16 -4.75 13.01
CA ALA A 86 6.83 -4.17 13.22
C ALA A 86 6.26 -3.51 11.95
N ILE A 87 7.10 -2.81 11.16
CA ILE A 87 6.67 -2.15 9.92
C ILE A 87 6.26 -3.18 8.86
N PHE A 88 6.99 -4.30 8.75
CA PHE A 88 6.63 -5.39 7.85
C PHE A 88 5.35 -6.09 8.30
N ASP A 89 5.19 -6.34 9.61
CA ASP A 89 4.01 -6.97 10.19
C ASP A 89 2.76 -6.08 10.00
N ASP A 90 2.89 -4.76 10.21
CA ASP A 90 1.82 -3.78 10.00
C ASP A 90 1.37 -3.74 8.54
N MET A 91 2.33 -3.73 7.60
CA MET A 91 2.02 -3.76 6.17
C MET A 91 1.33 -5.06 5.76
N ALA A 92 1.83 -6.21 6.25
CA ALA A 92 1.23 -7.52 6.00
C ALA A 92 -0.20 -7.60 6.53
N ASN A 93 -0.42 -7.09 7.75
CA ASN A 93 -1.73 -7.06 8.37
C ASN A 93 -2.73 -6.17 7.60
N ALA A 94 -2.28 -5.01 7.12
CA ALA A 94 -3.10 -4.12 6.30
C ALA A 94 -3.54 -4.79 5.00
N ILE A 95 -2.63 -5.48 4.29
CA ILE A 95 -2.97 -6.22 3.07
C ILE A 95 -3.93 -7.37 3.39
N LYS A 96 -3.63 -8.22 4.39
CA LYS A 96 -4.51 -9.34 4.77
C LYS A 96 -5.92 -8.87 5.11
N THR A 97 -6.03 -7.76 5.83
CA THR A 97 -7.31 -7.14 6.18
C THR A 97 -8.06 -6.69 4.92
N ALA A 98 -7.38 -6.02 4.00
CA ALA A 98 -7.97 -5.55 2.74
C ALA A 98 -8.43 -6.71 1.85
N VAL A 99 -7.61 -7.75 1.66
CA VAL A 99 -7.94 -8.92 0.86
C VAL A 99 -9.09 -9.72 1.48
N THR A 100 -9.06 -9.94 2.79
CA THR A 100 -10.17 -10.60 3.51
C THR A 100 -11.47 -9.82 3.34
N LYS A 101 -11.40 -8.48 3.42
CA LYS A 101 -12.55 -7.61 3.20
C LYS A 101 -13.07 -7.77 1.76
N LEU A 102 -12.19 -7.70 0.76
CA LEU A 102 -12.55 -7.88 -0.65
C LEU A 102 -13.25 -9.23 -0.90
N GLY A 103 -12.73 -10.32 -0.34
CA GLY A 103 -13.32 -11.66 -0.47
C GLY A 103 -14.70 -11.82 0.17
N SER A 104 -15.06 -10.94 1.11
CA SER A 104 -16.40 -10.89 1.72
C SER A 104 -17.40 -9.99 0.97
N MET A 105 -16.94 -9.26 -0.04
CA MET A 105 -17.75 -8.28 -0.78
C MET A 105 -18.41 -8.90 -2.01
N LYS A 106 -19.52 -8.29 -2.44
CA LYS A 106 -20.18 -8.69 -3.69
C LYS A 106 -19.33 -8.21 -4.88
N ILE A 107 -18.94 -9.16 -5.72
CA ILE A 107 -18.15 -8.93 -6.94
C ILE A 107 -18.86 -7.91 -7.85
N HIS A 108 -18.09 -7.05 -8.52
CA HIS A 108 -18.54 -6.01 -9.45
C HIS A 108 -19.44 -4.93 -8.83
N THR A 109 -19.34 -4.73 -7.52
CA THR A 109 -19.85 -3.52 -6.88
C THR A 109 -18.79 -2.43 -6.96
N GLN A 110 -19.22 -1.18 -6.92
CA GLN A 110 -18.30 -0.03 -7.01
C GLN A 110 -17.27 -0.03 -5.87
N ASP A 111 -17.68 -0.41 -4.65
CA ASP A 111 -16.77 -0.58 -3.52
C ASP A 111 -15.77 -1.72 -3.74
N TYR A 112 -16.21 -2.84 -4.34
CA TYR A 112 -15.34 -3.97 -4.67
C TYR A 112 -14.26 -3.53 -5.66
N ASP A 113 -14.67 -2.91 -6.77
CA ASP A 113 -13.74 -2.46 -7.81
C ASP A 113 -12.77 -1.40 -7.27
N PHE A 114 -13.25 -0.51 -6.39
CA PHE A 114 -12.41 0.49 -5.73
C PHE A 114 -11.37 -0.14 -4.80
N LEU A 115 -11.77 -1.05 -3.91
CA LEU A 115 -10.84 -1.74 -3.01
C LEU A 115 -9.85 -2.60 -3.78
N LEU A 116 -10.29 -3.31 -4.83
CA LEU A 116 -9.42 -4.07 -5.72
C LEU A 116 -8.37 -3.17 -6.37
N SER A 117 -8.78 -2.00 -6.90
CA SER A 117 -7.83 -1.05 -7.49
C SER A 117 -6.81 -0.52 -6.47
N ALA A 118 -7.22 -0.28 -5.23
CA ALA A 118 -6.33 0.15 -4.14
C ALA A 118 -5.34 -0.95 -3.73
N ILE A 119 -5.78 -2.20 -3.72
CA ILE A 119 -4.93 -3.36 -3.44
C ILE A 119 -3.89 -3.52 -4.55
N ASN A 120 -4.30 -3.46 -5.82
CA ASN A 120 -3.39 -3.54 -6.96
C ASN A 120 -2.36 -2.40 -6.96
N TYR A 121 -2.81 -1.18 -6.68
CA TYR A 121 -1.93 -0.02 -6.46
C TYR A 121 -0.89 -0.29 -5.38
N THR A 122 -1.32 -0.86 -4.25
CA THR A 122 -0.46 -1.16 -3.11
C THR A 122 0.63 -2.17 -3.48
N PHE A 123 0.26 -3.28 -4.14
CA PHE A 123 1.23 -4.28 -4.58
C PHE A 123 2.22 -3.71 -5.60
N GLU A 124 1.75 -2.94 -6.57
CA GLU A 124 2.62 -2.29 -7.56
C GLU A 124 3.58 -1.32 -6.88
N SER A 125 3.09 -0.48 -5.96
CA SER A 125 3.93 0.45 -5.20
C SER A 125 4.96 -0.26 -4.34
N LEU A 126 4.60 -1.37 -3.69
CA LEU A 126 5.54 -2.16 -2.89
C LEU A 126 6.61 -2.80 -3.77
N ARG A 127 6.23 -3.45 -4.87
CA ARG A 127 7.17 -4.09 -5.81
C ARG A 127 8.16 -3.08 -6.37
N ARG A 128 7.68 -1.93 -6.82
CA ARG A 128 8.56 -0.84 -7.31
C ARG A 128 9.46 -0.29 -6.23
N HIS A 129 8.96 -0.13 -5.01
CA HIS A 129 9.78 0.43 -3.95
C HIS A 129 10.87 -0.54 -3.49
N LEU A 130 10.52 -1.81 -3.32
CA LEU A 130 11.50 -2.89 -3.18
C LEU A 130 12.48 -2.87 -4.37
N HIS A 131 12.04 -2.42 -5.55
CA HIS A 131 12.91 -2.31 -6.73
C HIS A 131 13.97 -1.26 -6.67
N GLU A 132 13.57 -0.06 -6.30
CA GLU A 132 14.49 1.05 -6.08
C GLU A 132 15.52 0.70 -4.99
N LEU A 133 15.11 -0.06 -3.99
CA LEU A 133 15.97 -0.56 -2.93
C LEU A 133 16.92 -1.69 -3.38
N LYS A 134 16.83 -2.14 -4.63
CA LYS A 134 17.54 -3.31 -5.19
C LYS A 134 17.24 -4.59 -4.43
N MET A 135 16.00 -4.74 -3.98
CA MET A 135 15.49 -5.88 -3.22
C MET A 135 14.60 -6.82 -4.06
N ASN A 136 14.43 -6.59 -5.38
CA ASN A 136 13.48 -7.38 -6.21
C ASN A 136 13.93 -8.76 -6.61
N ASN A 137 15.23 -8.99 -6.57
CA ASN A 137 15.71 -10.33 -6.79
C ASN A 137 15.74 -10.91 -5.39
N ASP A 138 14.69 -11.66 -5.11
CA ASP A 138 14.34 -12.39 -3.90
C ASP A 138 15.48 -12.65 -2.92
N GLU A 139 16.68 -12.98 -3.38
CA GLU A 139 17.85 -13.25 -2.54
C GLU A 139 18.16 -12.24 -1.42
N LEU A 140 18.06 -10.91 -1.60
CA LEU A 140 18.37 -9.96 -0.50
C LEU A 140 17.22 -9.79 0.50
N PHE A 141 15.98 -9.77 0.02
CA PHE A 141 14.80 -9.71 0.87
C PHE A 141 14.62 -11.03 1.64
N LEU A 142 14.74 -12.17 0.95
CA LEU A 142 14.77 -13.51 1.53
C LEU A 142 15.93 -13.71 2.50
N LYS A 143 17.11 -13.12 2.24
CA LYS A 143 18.27 -13.24 3.14
C LYS A 143 18.10 -12.47 4.44
N TYR A 144 17.45 -11.30 4.41
CA TYR A 144 17.33 -10.43 5.59
C TYR A 144 16.02 -10.58 6.35
N TRP A 145 14.94 -10.90 5.65
CA TRP A 145 13.62 -11.10 6.25
C TRP A 145 12.96 -12.40 5.77
N PRO A 146 13.67 -13.55 5.87
CA PRO A 146 13.09 -14.84 5.51
C PRO A 146 11.84 -15.09 6.34
N HIS A 147 10.77 -15.54 5.69
CA HIS A 147 9.49 -15.87 6.31
C HIS A 147 8.83 -14.69 7.04
N SER A 148 9.17 -13.45 6.70
CA SER A 148 8.43 -12.30 7.23
C SER A 148 6.97 -12.37 6.79
N SER A 149 6.07 -11.84 7.61
CA SER A 149 4.64 -11.84 7.29
C SER A 149 4.35 -11.08 5.99
N LEU A 150 5.13 -10.06 5.65
CA LEU A 150 4.98 -9.35 4.37
C LEU A 150 5.41 -10.22 3.18
N GLN A 151 6.52 -10.95 3.30
CA GLN A 151 6.96 -11.86 2.25
C GLN A 151 5.89 -12.91 1.93
N GLN A 152 5.36 -13.57 2.97
CA GLN A 152 4.31 -14.58 2.81
C GLN A 152 3.09 -14.02 2.09
N VAL A 153 2.66 -12.81 2.45
CA VAL A 153 1.53 -12.14 1.79
C VAL A 153 1.82 -11.81 0.33
N LEU A 154 3.02 -11.33 0.01
CA LEU A 154 3.41 -11.01 -1.36
C LEU A 154 3.41 -12.27 -2.26
N GLU A 155 3.82 -13.42 -1.72
CA GLU A 155 3.80 -14.73 -2.39
C GLU A 155 2.38 -15.30 -2.51
N GLU A 156 1.58 -15.24 -1.45
CA GLU A 156 0.28 -15.89 -1.37
C GLU A 156 -0.85 -15.10 -2.04
N GLU A 157 -0.86 -13.78 -1.90
CA GLU A 157 -1.96 -12.91 -2.31
C GLU A 157 -1.62 -12.11 -3.57
N GLY A 158 -0.36 -11.71 -3.73
CA GLY A 158 0.10 -10.94 -4.90
C GLY A 158 0.04 -11.70 -6.23
N VAL A 159 -0.13 -13.03 -6.20
CA VAL A 159 -0.30 -13.92 -7.37
C VAL A 159 -1.79 -14.23 -7.65
N LYS A 160 -2.68 -14.11 -6.66
CA LYS A 160 -4.06 -14.61 -6.75
C LYS A 160 -5.10 -13.55 -7.14
N ILE A 161 -4.73 -12.28 -7.14
CA ILE A 161 -5.63 -11.17 -7.44
C ILE A 161 -5.61 -10.94 -8.96
N GLU A 162 -6.50 -11.61 -9.68
CA GLU A 162 -6.79 -11.45 -11.12
C GLU A 162 -8.11 -10.70 -11.35
#